data_AF-U3TN76-F1
#
_entry.id   AF-U3TN76-F1
#
_cell.length_a   1.000
_cell.length_b   1.000
_cell.length_c   1.000
_cell.angle_alpha   90.00
_cell.angle_beta   90.00
_cell.angle_gamma   90.00
#
_symmetry.space_group_name_H-M   'P 1'
#
loop_
_entity.id
_entity.type
_entity.pdbx_description
1 polymer ?
#
loop_
_entity_poly.entity_id
_entity_poly.type
_entity_poly.pdbx_seq_one_letter_code
_entity_poly.pdbx_strand_id
1 'polypeptide(L)'
;MVGANRSQLQGYTEVAGKAANVIVANPYGITCNGCGFINTPNVTLTTGKPQLDASGNLAALEVTKGDVTVEGKVLDGSRADAVSLIARATKINADIHANDLAITAGANRVAQDGSVTPIAGEGPVPSVAVDTSALGGMYANRIHLVSSDKGVGVNIGNLLANQGDITLNANGTLALGNASASGKLLANARDMQLQGTQQATGDVALNS
;
A
#
# COMPACT_ATOMS: atom_id res chain seq x y z
N MET A 1 -11.64 2.66 16.97
CA MET A 1 -12.95 3.34 16.93
C MET A 1 -13.99 2.33 16.47
N VAL A 2 -15.15 2.24 17.13
CA VAL A 2 -16.25 1.33 16.76
C VAL A 2 -17.41 2.17 16.23
N GLY A 3 -17.29 2.62 14.99
CA GLY A 3 -18.33 3.35 14.27
C GLY A 3 -18.23 2.99 12.79
N ALA A 4 -19.37 2.99 12.08
CA ALA A 4 -19.44 2.61 10.66
C ALA A 4 -18.86 3.65 9.68
N ASN A 5 -18.06 4.59 10.19
CA ASN A 5 -17.50 5.70 9.43
C ASN A 5 -16.04 5.45 9.11
N ARG A 6 -15.62 5.88 7.91
CA ARG A 6 -14.21 5.90 7.51
C ARG A 6 -13.39 6.85 8.39
N SER A 7 -12.11 6.56 8.55
CA SER A 7 -11.16 7.49 9.19
C SER A 7 -10.75 8.59 8.21
N GLN A 8 -10.62 9.82 8.70
CA GLN A 8 -10.15 10.98 7.94
C GLN A 8 -8.84 11.47 8.57
N LEU A 9 -7.72 11.33 7.87
CA LEU A 9 -6.39 11.79 8.29
C LEU A 9 -6.03 13.04 7.48
N GLN A 10 -6.18 14.21 8.08
CA GLN A 10 -6.07 15.52 7.39
C GLN A 10 -4.87 16.35 7.86
N GLY A 11 -3.86 15.68 8.43
CA GLY A 11 -2.68 16.31 8.98
C GLY A 11 -1.75 15.30 9.64
N TYR A 12 -0.77 15.79 10.40
CA TYR A 12 0.24 14.96 11.01
C TYR A 12 -0.25 14.29 12.28
N THR A 13 0.10 13.02 12.44
CA THR A 13 -0.04 12.25 13.68
C THR A 13 1.31 12.15 14.36
N GLU A 14 1.40 12.53 15.63
CA GLU A 14 2.64 12.53 16.41
C GLU A 14 2.55 11.59 17.61
N VAL A 15 3.58 10.77 17.80
CA VAL A 15 3.81 10.05 19.05
C VAL A 15 4.66 10.93 19.97
N ALA A 16 4.08 11.40 21.07
CA ALA A 16 4.83 12.17 22.06
C ALA A 16 5.75 11.24 22.89
N GLY A 17 7.01 11.64 23.07
CA GLY A 17 7.97 10.90 23.90
C GLY A 17 8.73 9.83 23.14
N LYS A 18 8.73 8.58 23.64
CA LYS A 18 9.46 7.48 23.00
C LYS A 18 8.78 7.10 21.68
N ALA A 19 9.58 7.03 20.61
CA ALA A 19 9.13 6.59 19.30
C ALA A 19 8.38 5.24 19.39
N ALA A 20 7.29 5.11 18.64
CA ALA A 20 6.49 3.90 18.59
C ALA A 20 5.92 3.67 17.19
N ASN A 21 5.62 2.42 16.86
CA ASN A 21 4.92 2.08 15.63
C ASN A 21 3.43 2.46 15.77
N VAL A 22 2.82 2.93 14.67
CA VAL A 22 1.40 3.32 14.64
C VAL A 22 0.66 2.47 13.62
N ILE A 23 -0.47 1.92 14.06
CA ILE A 23 -1.42 1.23 13.19
C ILE A 23 -2.77 1.96 13.29
N VAL A 24 -3.24 2.48 12.15
CA VAL A 24 -4.61 3.00 12.02
C VAL A 24 -5.43 1.95 11.30
N ALA A 25 -6.28 1.24 12.05
CA ALA A 25 -7.14 0.18 11.54
C ALA A 25 -8.60 0.61 11.48
N ASN A 26 -9.20 0.63 10.28
CA ASN A 26 -10.63 0.90 10.11
C ASN A 26 -11.22 0.17 8.89
N PRO A 27 -12.00 -0.92 9.08
CA PRO A 27 -12.62 -1.68 8.00
C PRO A 27 -13.61 -0.91 7.12
N TYR A 28 -14.09 0.26 7.57
CA TYR A 28 -14.97 1.12 6.78
C TYR A 28 -14.20 2.06 5.85
N GLY A 29 -12.87 2.03 5.91
CA GLY A 29 -11.97 2.77 5.03
C GLY A 29 -11.19 3.87 5.76
N ILE A 30 -10.17 4.35 5.07
CA ILE A 30 -9.30 5.44 5.54
C ILE A 30 -9.12 6.42 4.37
N THR A 31 -9.23 7.71 4.63
CA THR A 31 -8.76 8.77 3.73
C THR A 31 -7.55 9.42 4.35
N CYS A 32 -6.49 9.57 3.57
CA CYS A 32 -5.37 10.46 3.84
C CYS A 32 -5.46 11.66 2.90
N ASN A 33 -5.54 12.87 3.45
CA ASN A 33 -5.46 14.11 2.69
C ASN A 33 -4.46 15.04 3.39
N GLY A 34 -3.19 14.94 2.98
CA GLY A 34 -2.11 15.68 3.64
C GLY A 34 -1.70 15.05 4.96
N CYS A 35 -1.90 13.74 5.14
CA CYS A 35 -1.50 13.06 6.35
C CYS A 35 0.01 12.83 6.38
N GLY A 36 0.57 12.83 7.59
CA GLY A 36 1.97 12.50 7.81
C GLY A 36 2.19 12.00 9.24
N PHE A 37 3.39 11.50 9.53
CA PHE A 37 3.67 10.85 10.80
C PHE A 37 4.97 11.37 11.40
N ILE A 38 4.96 11.64 12.71
CA ILE A 38 6.10 12.18 13.45
C ILE A 38 6.44 11.22 14.58
N ASN A 39 7.74 10.99 14.78
CA ASN A 39 8.27 10.10 15.81
C ASN A 39 7.69 8.67 15.74
N THR A 40 7.42 8.22 14.52
CA THR A 40 6.74 6.96 14.21
C THR A 40 7.56 6.18 13.19
N PRO A 41 8.44 5.26 13.62
CA PRO A 41 9.32 4.53 12.70
C PRO A 41 8.56 3.71 11.67
N ASN A 42 7.50 3.01 12.08
CA ASN A 42 6.66 2.23 11.17
C ASN A 42 5.20 2.67 11.26
N VAL A 43 4.61 2.93 10.11
CA VAL A 43 3.20 3.33 9.97
C VAL A 43 2.46 2.26 9.19
N THR A 44 1.31 1.83 9.68
CA THR A 44 0.39 0.97 8.92
C THR A 44 -1.00 1.61 8.86
N LEU A 45 -1.48 1.89 7.65
CA LEU A 45 -2.87 2.25 7.39
C LEU A 45 -3.59 1.02 6.84
N THR A 46 -4.60 0.55 7.56
CA THR A 46 -5.24 -0.71 7.19
C THR A 46 -6.76 -0.70 7.34
N THR A 47 -7.44 -1.39 6.43
CA THR A 47 -8.86 -1.74 6.61
C THR A 47 -9.02 -3.14 7.20
N GLY A 48 -7.90 -3.80 7.52
CA GLY A 48 -7.87 -5.08 8.19
C GLY A 48 -8.28 -4.96 9.65
N LYS A 49 -8.98 -5.99 10.13
CA LYS A 49 -9.24 -6.17 11.57
C LYS A 49 -7.97 -6.75 12.21
N PRO A 50 -7.42 -6.12 13.25
CA PRO A 50 -6.32 -6.71 14.01
C PRO A 50 -6.74 -8.02 14.67
N GLN A 51 -5.98 -9.07 14.42
CA GLN A 51 -6.05 -10.34 15.13
C GLN A 51 -4.96 -10.35 16.18
N LEU A 52 -5.32 -10.59 17.44
CA LEU A 52 -4.37 -10.63 18.55
C LEU A 52 -4.10 -12.07 18.97
N ASP A 53 -2.88 -12.36 19.39
CA ASP A 53 -2.53 -13.63 20.04
C ASP A 53 -3.04 -13.67 21.49
N ALA A 54 -2.82 -14.80 22.17
CA ALA A 54 -3.24 -15.00 23.55
C ALA A 54 -2.56 -14.03 24.56
N SER A 55 -1.44 -13.42 24.17
CA SER A 55 -0.71 -12.43 24.98
C SER A 55 -1.12 -10.99 24.65
N GLY A 56 -2.06 -10.80 23.71
CA GLY A 56 -2.51 -9.48 23.26
C GLY A 56 -1.60 -8.82 22.22
N ASN A 57 -0.58 -9.52 21.70
CA ASN A 57 0.25 -8.99 20.63
C ASN A 57 -0.48 -9.14 19.29
N LEU A 58 -0.20 -8.25 18.34
CA LEU A 58 -0.73 -8.36 16.98
C LEU A 58 -0.25 -9.67 16.33
N ALA A 59 -1.13 -10.59 15.99
CA ALA A 59 -0.77 -11.79 15.24
C ALA A 59 -0.88 -11.58 13.72
N ALA A 60 -1.92 -10.85 13.28
CA ALA A 60 -2.17 -10.56 11.87
C ALA A 60 -3.17 -9.41 11.68
N LEU A 61 -3.28 -8.95 10.44
CA LEU A 61 -4.35 -8.08 9.96
C LEU A 61 -5.22 -8.87 8.96
N GLU A 62 -6.52 -8.96 9.23
CA GLU A 62 -7.48 -9.63 8.35
C GLU A 62 -8.31 -8.61 7.58
N VAL A 63 -7.99 -8.47 6.30
CA VAL A 63 -8.63 -7.57 5.35
C VAL A 63 -9.73 -8.32 4.61
N THR A 64 -10.98 -7.92 4.82
CA THR A 64 -12.12 -8.46 4.06
C THR A 64 -12.81 -7.41 3.19
N LYS A 65 -12.74 -6.12 3.55
CA LYS A 65 -13.39 -5.00 2.86
C LYS A 65 -12.69 -3.66 3.13
N GLY A 66 -13.23 -2.59 2.54
CA GLY A 66 -12.82 -1.21 2.77
C GLY A 66 -11.61 -0.81 1.92
N ASP A 67 -11.51 0.48 1.61
CA ASP A 67 -10.39 1.05 0.87
C ASP A 67 -9.54 2.02 1.70
N VAL A 68 -8.28 2.17 1.29
CA VAL A 68 -7.45 3.31 1.68
C VAL A 68 -7.38 4.26 0.49
N THR A 69 -7.81 5.49 0.68
CA THR A 69 -7.72 6.56 -0.32
C THR A 69 -6.66 7.58 0.11
N VAL A 70 -5.72 7.92 -0.76
CA VAL A 70 -4.82 9.08 -0.63
C VAL A 70 -5.28 10.11 -1.66
N GLU A 71 -5.64 11.31 -1.23
CA GLU A 71 -6.24 12.32 -2.11
C GLU A 71 -5.95 13.76 -1.66
N GLY A 72 -6.10 14.70 -2.59
CA GLY A 72 -5.94 16.12 -2.30
C GLY A 72 -4.47 16.53 -2.12
N LYS A 73 -3.89 16.21 -0.95
CA LYS A 73 -2.50 16.51 -0.60
C LYS A 73 -1.72 15.23 -0.35
N VAL A 74 -0.39 15.33 -0.50
CA VAL A 74 0.59 14.24 -0.32
C VAL A 74 0.38 13.45 0.98
N LEU A 75 0.57 12.12 0.92
CA LEU A 75 0.89 11.33 2.12
C LEU A 75 2.39 11.49 2.39
N ASP A 76 2.75 12.22 3.45
CA ASP A 76 4.13 12.40 3.87
C ASP A 76 4.55 11.33 4.89
N GLY A 77 5.11 10.24 4.36
CA GLY A 77 5.76 9.17 5.11
C GLY A 77 7.28 9.30 5.16
N SER A 78 7.87 10.41 4.70
CA SER A 78 9.34 10.56 4.58
C SER A 78 10.08 10.57 5.92
N ARG A 79 9.35 10.78 7.03
CA ARG A 79 9.87 10.76 8.41
C ARG A 79 9.72 9.41 9.11
N ALA A 80 9.05 8.45 8.47
CA ALA A 80 8.95 7.07 8.92
C ALA A 80 9.98 6.21 8.17
N ASP A 81 10.51 5.17 8.80
CA ASP A 81 11.34 4.18 8.14
C ASP A 81 10.51 3.39 7.10
N ALA A 82 9.26 3.08 7.43
CA ALA A 82 8.35 2.37 6.55
C ALA A 82 6.88 2.82 6.67
N VAL A 83 6.19 2.81 5.54
CA VAL A 83 4.74 2.99 5.42
C VAL A 83 4.13 1.77 4.73
N SER A 84 3.13 1.17 5.38
CA SER A 84 2.36 0.07 4.83
C SER A 84 0.90 0.47 4.63
N LEU A 85 0.37 0.27 3.41
CA LEU A 85 -1.05 0.36 3.11
C LEU A 85 -1.60 -1.05 2.91
N ILE A 86 -2.49 -1.49 3.79
CA ILE A 86 -2.99 -2.87 3.80
C ILE A 86 -4.52 -2.85 3.77
N ALA A 87 -5.12 -3.01 2.59
CA ALA A 87 -6.56 -2.76 2.40
C ALA A 87 -7.18 -3.66 1.34
N ARG A 88 -8.52 -3.69 1.25
CA ARG A 88 -9.17 -4.49 0.20
C ARG A 88 -8.90 -3.88 -1.17
N ALA A 89 -8.88 -2.55 -1.24
CA ALA A 89 -8.42 -1.78 -2.39
C ALA A 89 -7.72 -0.50 -1.93
N THR A 90 -6.92 0.12 -2.80
CA THR A 90 -6.31 1.42 -2.55
C THR A 90 -6.49 2.36 -3.73
N LYS A 91 -6.81 3.63 -3.46
CA LYS A 91 -6.92 4.70 -4.46
C LYS A 91 -5.90 5.78 -4.17
N ILE A 92 -5.00 6.04 -5.10
CA ILE A 92 -3.89 6.97 -4.93
C ILE A 92 -4.08 8.13 -5.90
N ASN A 93 -4.76 9.17 -5.43
CA ASN A 93 -5.11 10.37 -6.20
C ASN A 93 -4.26 11.59 -5.83
N ALA A 94 -3.22 11.38 -5.02
CA ALA A 94 -2.18 12.34 -4.68
C ALA A 94 -0.89 11.56 -4.42
N ASP A 95 0.23 12.26 -4.38
CA ASP A 95 1.54 11.62 -4.20
C ASP A 95 1.69 10.94 -2.84
N ILE A 96 2.47 9.86 -2.82
CA ILE A 96 2.97 9.22 -1.60
C ILE A 96 4.47 9.37 -1.58
N HIS A 97 5.01 9.97 -0.52
CA HIS A 97 6.44 10.03 -0.27
C HIS A 97 6.77 9.15 0.94
N ALA A 98 7.70 8.20 0.81
CA ALA A 98 8.09 7.31 1.91
C ALA A 98 9.57 6.92 1.82
N ASN A 99 10.14 6.35 2.90
CA ASN A 99 11.42 5.66 2.79
C ASN A 99 11.20 4.24 2.23
N ASP A 100 10.46 3.41 2.95
CA ASP A 100 9.97 2.12 2.43
C ASP A 100 8.44 2.17 2.26
N LEU A 101 7.94 1.84 1.08
CA LEU A 101 6.50 1.77 0.80
C LEU A 101 6.09 0.34 0.47
N ALA A 102 5.21 -0.22 1.30
CA ALA A 102 4.55 -1.49 1.03
C ALA A 102 3.04 -1.28 0.81
N ILE A 103 2.49 -1.85 -0.26
CA ILE A 103 1.05 -1.88 -0.52
C ILE A 103 0.60 -3.34 -0.65
N THR A 104 -0.36 -3.75 0.16
CA THR A 104 -1.02 -5.06 0.06
C THR A 104 -2.50 -4.86 -0.16
N ALA A 105 -2.98 -5.31 -1.33
CA ALA A 105 -4.36 -5.18 -1.78
C ALA A 105 -5.05 -6.54 -1.99
N GLY A 106 -6.36 -6.56 -1.77
CA GLY A 106 -7.22 -7.75 -1.85
C GLY A 106 -7.60 -8.31 -0.48
N ALA A 107 -8.38 -9.39 -0.48
CA ALA A 107 -8.84 -10.04 0.74
C ALA A 107 -7.73 -10.94 1.29
N ASN A 108 -7.07 -10.48 2.36
CA ASN A 108 -5.87 -11.13 2.88
C ASN A 108 -5.86 -11.22 4.40
N ARG A 109 -5.22 -12.28 4.89
CA ARG A 109 -4.56 -12.30 6.19
C ARG A 109 -3.10 -11.93 5.98
N VAL A 110 -2.66 -10.85 6.61
CA VAL A 110 -1.26 -10.39 6.59
C VAL A 110 -0.66 -10.59 7.97
N ALA A 111 0.33 -11.48 8.09
CA ALA A 111 1.00 -11.73 9.38
C ALA A 111 2.06 -10.65 9.69
N GLN A 112 2.61 -10.66 10.91
CA GLN A 112 3.63 -9.68 11.32
C GLN A 112 4.90 -9.67 10.45
N ASP A 113 5.28 -10.83 9.89
CA ASP A 113 6.44 -10.96 9.01
C ASP A 113 6.18 -10.45 7.58
N GLY A 114 4.97 -9.94 7.32
CA GLY A 114 4.55 -9.47 6.00
C GLY A 114 4.05 -10.59 5.08
N SER A 115 3.99 -11.84 5.55
CA SER A 115 3.44 -12.94 4.74
C SER A 115 1.95 -12.70 4.45
N VAL A 116 1.58 -12.88 3.18
CA VAL A 116 0.23 -12.61 2.68
C VAL A 116 -0.45 -13.93 2.34
N THR A 117 -1.56 -14.23 3.01
CA THR A 117 -2.40 -15.39 2.72
C THR A 117 -3.79 -14.92 2.28
N PRO A 118 -4.25 -15.26 1.06
CA PRO A 118 -5.59 -14.90 0.62
C PRO A 118 -6.69 -15.49 1.54
N ILE A 119 -7.72 -14.70 1.81
CA ILE A 119 -8.92 -15.11 2.57
C ILE A 119 -10.19 -14.73 1.82
N ALA A 120 -11.36 -15.13 2.33
CA ALA A 120 -12.63 -14.72 1.74
C ALA A 120 -12.90 -13.22 1.99
N GLY A 121 -13.22 -12.50 0.92
CA GLY A 121 -13.63 -11.10 0.99
C GLY A 121 -15.10 -10.90 1.39
N GLU A 122 -15.42 -9.73 1.94
CA GLU A 122 -16.79 -9.27 2.18
C GLU A 122 -17.23 -8.33 1.05
N GLY A 123 -18.49 -8.43 0.61
CA GLY A 123 -19.09 -7.54 -0.39
C GLY A 123 -18.61 -7.81 -1.82
N PRO A 124 -18.96 -6.94 -2.78
CA PRO A 124 -18.53 -7.09 -4.16
C PRO A 124 -17.00 -7.03 -4.29
N VAL A 125 -16.47 -7.82 -5.20
CA VAL A 125 -15.05 -7.77 -5.56
C VAL A 125 -14.75 -6.39 -6.17
N PRO A 126 -13.70 -5.67 -5.73
CA PRO A 126 -13.30 -4.41 -6.36
C PRO A 126 -13.02 -4.59 -7.85
N SER A 127 -13.33 -3.58 -8.66
CA SER A 127 -12.94 -3.57 -10.08
C SER A 127 -11.42 -3.45 -10.26
N VAL A 128 -10.76 -2.72 -9.36
CA VAL A 128 -9.32 -2.48 -9.34
C VAL A 128 -8.84 -2.55 -7.89
N ALA A 129 -7.71 -3.22 -7.66
CA ALA A 129 -7.11 -3.42 -6.34
C ALA A 129 -6.25 -2.23 -5.92
N VAL A 130 -5.47 -1.68 -6.85
CA VAL A 130 -4.67 -0.47 -6.66
C VAL A 130 -4.87 0.40 -7.88
N ASP A 131 -5.35 1.62 -7.68
CA ASP A 131 -5.63 2.58 -8.75
C ASP A 131 -4.96 3.92 -8.44
N THR A 132 -3.95 4.29 -9.22
CA THR A 132 -3.35 5.62 -9.15
C THR A 132 -3.95 6.49 -10.24
N SER A 133 -4.43 7.69 -9.91
CA SER A 133 -4.84 8.65 -10.95
C SER A 133 -3.62 9.31 -11.61
N ALA A 134 -3.84 10.08 -12.67
CA ALA A 134 -2.79 10.88 -13.32
C ALA A 134 -2.12 11.90 -12.37
N LEU A 135 -2.77 12.27 -11.25
CA LEU A 135 -2.25 13.20 -10.25
C LEU A 135 -1.50 12.49 -9.11
N GLY A 136 -1.49 11.15 -9.07
CA GLY A 136 -0.83 10.38 -8.03
C GLY A 136 0.40 9.64 -8.53
N GLY A 137 1.51 9.75 -7.79
CA GLY A 137 2.68 8.89 -7.92
C GLY A 137 3.13 8.34 -6.57
N MET A 138 3.96 7.29 -6.62
CA MET A 138 4.61 6.74 -5.44
C MET A 138 6.12 6.94 -5.55
N TYR A 139 6.67 7.67 -4.58
CA TYR A 139 8.08 8.06 -4.55
C TYR A 139 8.67 7.59 -3.24
N ALA A 140 9.58 6.62 -3.32
CA ALA A 140 10.20 6.05 -2.13
C ALA A 140 11.65 5.66 -2.35
N ASN A 141 12.31 5.17 -1.30
CA ASN A 141 13.61 4.50 -1.44
C ASN A 141 13.41 3.09 -2.00
N ARG A 142 12.35 2.39 -1.56
CA ARG A 142 11.93 1.08 -2.04
C ARG A 142 10.42 1.00 -2.13
N ILE A 143 9.91 0.24 -3.10
CA ILE A 143 8.47 0.02 -3.29
C ILE A 143 8.19 -1.47 -3.43
N HIS A 144 7.27 -1.99 -2.63
CA HIS A 144 6.74 -3.35 -2.73
C HIS A 144 5.21 -3.32 -2.83
N LEU A 145 4.66 -4.02 -3.82
CA LEU A 145 3.22 -4.10 -4.03
C LEU A 145 2.78 -5.55 -4.24
N VAL A 146 1.77 -5.97 -3.49
CA VAL A 146 1.09 -7.26 -3.65
C VAL A 146 -0.39 -7.01 -3.87
N SER A 147 -0.93 -7.51 -4.97
CA SER A 147 -2.37 -7.61 -5.23
C SER A 147 -2.75 -9.08 -5.37
N SER A 148 -3.57 -9.54 -4.43
CA SER A 148 -3.89 -10.96 -4.22
C SER A 148 -5.19 -11.43 -4.87
N ASP A 149 -6.18 -10.54 -5.02
CA ASP A 149 -7.50 -10.88 -5.55
C ASP A 149 -7.36 -11.32 -7.01
N LYS A 150 -7.77 -12.56 -7.28
CA LYS A 150 -7.66 -13.20 -8.59
C LYS A 150 -8.42 -12.41 -9.67
N GLY A 151 -7.69 -11.97 -10.69
CA GLY A 151 -8.26 -11.26 -11.85
C GLY A 151 -8.61 -9.80 -11.60
N VAL A 152 -8.35 -9.25 -10.41
CA VAL A 152 -8.57 -7.84 -10.13
C VAL A 152 -7.36 -7.03 -10.60
N GLY A 153 -7.63 -5.98 -11.37
CA GLY A 153 -6.58 -5.18 -12.01
C GLY A 153 -5.78 -4.31 -11.02
N VAL A 154 -4.58 -3.91 -11.43
CA VAL A 154 -3.74 -2.92 -10.77
C VAL A 154 -3.36 -1.88 -11.83
N ASN A 155 -3.71 -0.61 -11.59
CA ASN A 155 -3.38 0.51 -12.46
C ASN A 155 -2.43 1.45 -11.73
N ILE A 156 -1.21 1.57 -12.24
CA ILE A 156 -0.16 2.39 -11.65
C ILE A 156 0.34 3.38 -12.71
N GLY A 157 0.39 4.66 -12.36
CA GLY A 157 0.79 5.76 -13.22
C GLY A 157 2.28 6.03 -13.14
N ASN A 158 2.79 6.34 -11.94
CA ASN A 158 4.20 6.67 -11.73
C ASN A 158 4.76 6.01 -10.45
N LEU A 159 5.88 5.31 -10.60
CA LEU A 159 6.70 4.78 -9.51
C LEU A 159 8.14 5.30 -9.62
N LEU A 160 8.70 5.73 -8.51
CA LEU A 160 10.11 6.06 -8.38
C LEU A 160 10.69 5.45 -7.11
N ALA A 161 11.67 4.56 -7.26
CA ALA A 161 12.53 4.09 -6.18
C ALA A 161 13.93 4.69 -6.32
N ASN A 162 14.30 5.63 -5.44
CA ASN A 162 15.53 6.42 -5.57
C ASN A 162 16.81 5.76 -5.00
N GLN A 163 16.69 4.65 -4.26
CA GLN A 163 17.82 3.97 -3.63
C GLN A 163 17.80 2.44 -3.75
N GLY A 164 16.64 1.83 -4.03
CA GLY A 164 16.52 0.39 -4.11
C GLY A 164 15.46 -0.06 -5.11
N ASP A 165 14.83 -1.18 -4.79
CA ASP A 165 14.04 -1.95 -5.76
C ASP A 165 12.58 -1.48 -5.83
N ILE A 166 11.98 -1.72 -6.99
CA ILE A 166 10.53 -1.80 -7.18
C ILE A 166 10.18 -3.28 -7.39
N THR A 167 9.26 -3.78 -6.57
CA THR A 167 8.77 -5.16 -6.64
C THR A 167 7.25 -5.17 -6.71
N LEU A 168 6.69 -5.72 -7.78
CA LEU A 168 5.26 -5.76 -8.05
C LEU A 168 4.82 -7.20 -8.24
N ASN A 169 3.77 -7.61 -7.53
CA ASN A 169 3.14 -8.91 -7.71
C ASN A 169 1.61 -8.72 -7.79
N ALA A 170 1.03 -8.97 -8.96
CA ALA A 170 -0.40 -8.80 -9.20
C ALA A 170 -1.04 -10.11 -9.69
N ASN A 171 -2.03 -10.62 -8.98
CA ASN A 171 -2.78 -11.82 -9.38
C ASN A 171 -3.86 -11.54 -10.46
N GLY A 172 -3.66 -10.50 -11.26
CA GLY A 172 -4.55 -9.98 -12.30
C GLY A 172 -3.76 -9.19 -13.34
N THR A 173 -4.45 -8.30 -14.07
CA THR A 173 -3.80 -7.41 -15.04
C THR A 173 -3.05 -6.29 -14.33
N LEU A 174 -1.78 -6.09 -14.66
CA LEU A 174 -0.98 -4.95 -14.23
C LEU A 174 -0.86 -3.95 -15.39
N ALA A 175 -1.56 -2.83 -15.30
CA ALA A 175 -1.32 -1.66 -16.14
C ALA A 175 -0.30 -0.75 -15.44
N LEU A 176 0.91 -0.67 -15.99
CA LEU A 176 2.04 0.03 -15.40
C LEU A 176 2.50 1.15 -16.34
N GLY A 177 2.39 2.38 -15.85
CA GLY A 177 2.98 3.59 -16.42
C GLY A 177 4.49 3.67 -16.18
N ASN A 178 5.00 4.86 -15.87
CA ASN A 178 6.42 5.03 -15.61
C ASN A 178 6.85 4.32 -14.33
N ALA A 179 7.92 3.55 -14.40
CA ALA A 179 8.57 2.93 -13.26
C ALA A 179 10.09 3.09 -13.38
N SER A 180 10.70 3.74 -12.39
CA SER A 180 12.15 3.95 -12.35
C SER A 180 12.71 3.49 -11.02
N ALA A 181 13.61 2.50 -11.04
CA ALA A 181 14.26 1.97 -9.84
C ALA A 181 15.78 2.21 -9.86
N SER A 182 16.36 2.61 -8.74
CA SER A 182 17.82 2.70 -8.60
C SER A 182 18.45 1.34 -8.33
N GLY A 183 17.68 0.38 -7.81
CA GLY A 183 18.01 -1.04 -7.74
C GLY A 183 17.42 -1.80 -8.93
N LYS A 184 16.65 -2.85 -8.65
CA LYS A 184 15.94 -3.68 -9.63
C LYS A 184 14.49 -3.25 -9.81
N LEU A 185 13.93 -3.54 -10.98
CA LEU A 185 12.49 -3.49 -11.24
C LEU A 185 12.01 -4.91 -11.54
N LEU A 186 11.29 -5.52 -10.59
CA LEU A 186 10.75 -6.86 -10.72
C LEU A 186 9.22 -6.78 -10.71
N ALA A 187 8.56 -7.19 -11.79
CA ALA A 187 7.11 -7.24 -11.87
C ALA A 187 6.64 -8.62 -12.30
N ASN A 188 5.68 -9.18 -11.56
CA ASN A 188 4.99 -10.42 -11.90
C ASN A 188 3.49 -10.12 -11.93
N ALA A 189 2.83 -10.44 -13.04
CA ALA A 189 1.40 -10.27 -13.22
C ALA A 189 0.82 -11.51 -13.93
N ARG A 190 -0.48 -11.55 -14.17
CA ARG A 190 -1.06 -12.52 -15.14
C ARG A 190 -1.06 -11.99 -16.56
N ASP A 191 -1.31 -10.69 -16.67
CA ASP A 191 -1.28 -9.94 -17.91
C ASP A 191 -0.62 -8.61 -17.58
N MET A 192 0.17 -8.09 -18.51
CA MET A 192 0.89 -6.83 -18.31
C MET A 192 0.62 -5.86 -19.45
N GLN A 193 0.25 -4.64 -19.09
CA GLN A 193 0.05 -3.52 -20.00
C GLN A 193 1.04 -2.42 -19.63
N LEU A 194 2.13 -2.33 -20.40
CA LEU A 194 3.17 -1.35 -20.16
C LEU A 194 2.87 -0.08 -20.94
N GLN A 195 2.88 1.04 -20.21
CA GLN A 195 2.72 2.39 -20.73
C GLN A 195 3.91 3.21 -20.23
N GLY A 196 4.45 4.14 -21.02
CA GLY A 196 5.61 4.91 -20.58
C GLY A 196 6.89 4.08 -20.45
N THR A 197 7.76 4.43 -19.50
CA THR A 197 9.12 3.86 -19.37
C THR A 197 9.27 2.99 -18.14
N GLN A 198 9.81 1.78 -18.32
CA GLN A 198 10.20 0.86 -17.25
C GLN A 198 11.72 0.73 -17.26
N GLN A 199 12.37 1.34 -16.29
CA GLN A 199 13.83 1.38 -16.22
C GLN A 199 14.33 1.10 -14.81
N ALA A 200 15.51 0.50 -14.76
CA ALA A 200 16.24 0.28 -13.52
C ALA A 200 17.74 0.39 -13.78
N THR A 201 18.51 0.80 -12.77
CA THR A 201 19.99 0.71 -12.85
C THR A 201 20.44 -0.76 -12.78
N GLY A 202 19.73 -1.57 -12.00
CA GLY A 202 19.87 -3.03 -11.96
C GLY A 202 18.95 -3.73 -12.96
N ASP A 203 18.61 -4.99 -12.66
CA ASP A 203 17.79 -5.82 -13.54
C ASP A 203 16.36 -5.27 -13.69
N VAL A 204 15.84 -5.32 -14.91
CA VAL A 204 14.41 -5.20 -15.20
C VAL A 204 13.89 -6.58 -15.59
N ALA A 205 13.02 -7.17 -14.78
CA ALA A 205 12.37 -8.45 -15.05
C ALA A 205 10.84 -8.30 -14.95
N LEU A 206 10.16 -8.46 -16.08
CA LEU A 206 8.73 -8.29 -16.23
C LEU A 206 8.11 -9.60 -16.72
N ASN A 207 7.37 -10.28 -15.85
CA ASN A 207 6.77 -11.58 -16.11
C ASN A 207 5.24 -11.47 -16.09
N SER A 208 4.59 -12.07 -17.09
CA SER A 208 3.13 -12.21 -17.23
C SER A 208 2.79 -13.65 -17.58
#